data_AF-A0A090QCB7-F1
#
_entry.id   AF-A0A090QCB7-F1
#
_cell.length_a   1.000
_cell.length_b   1.000
_cell.length_c   1.000
_cell.angle_alpha   90.00
_cell.angle_beta   90.00
_cell.angle_gamma   90.00
#
_symmetry.space_group_name_H-M   'P 1'
#
loop_
_entity.id
_entity.type
_entity.pdbx_description
1 polymer ?
#
loop_
_entity_poly.entity_id
_entity_poly.type
_entity_poly.pdbx_seq_one_letter_code
_entity_poly.pdbx_strand_id
1 'polypeptide(L)'
;MEEYEFTMTLNTPTQSTNPLNGGDILTFTGTVTGTGTDAMPADNVMVFDQTVVNSYDPNDKTCLEGETIDPADVGQYVHYMIRFENTGTASAVNIVVKDEIDLTQFDISTLIPLGGSHDYYTRIREGNVVEFIHEDINLDFNDATNDGYVLFKIKTLSSLTAGDTFDNTAEIFFDFNFPIITNTETVTVMSTASVKESTDSSIKVYPNPAKSFINLSTSNSLESVTIMDINGRTLSQTNFTGNSTDQRVSLENLSSGIYFVTIQSDLGQKVEKLIVE
;
A
#
# COMPACT_ATOMS: atom_id res chain seq x y z
N MET A 1 -25.25 -7.62 -11.30
CA MET A 1 -23.83 -7.52 -11.64
C MET A 1 -23.78 -7.46 -13.15
N GLU A 2 -23.14 -6.45 -13.70
CA GLU A 2 -22.84 -6.37 -15.13
C GLU A 2 -21.36 -6.68 -15.30
N GLU A 3 -21.03 -7.53 -16.26
CA GLU A 3 -19.66 -7.93 -16.58
C GLU A 3 -19.29 -7.38 -17.95
N TYR A 4 -18.05 -6.91 -18.06
CA TYR A 4 -17.51 -6.33 -19.28
C TYR A 4 -16.21 -7.06 -19.62
N GLU A 5 -16.24 -7.87 -20.68
CA GLU A 5 -15.03 -8.53 -21.18
C GLU A 5 -14.26 -7.61 -22.13
N PHE A 6 -12.94 -7.56 -21.97
CA PHE A 6 -12.04 -6.92 -22.92
C PHE A 6 -10.82 -7.80 -23.16
N THR A 7 -10.31 -7.77 -24.38
CA THR A 7 -9.09 -8.49 -24.77
C THR A 7 -8.07 -7.50 -25.28
N MET A 8 -6.84 -7.61 -24.81
CA MET A 8 -5.71 -6.78 -25.26
C MET A 8 -4.63 -7.66 -25.86
N THR A 9 -4.05 -7.22 -26.98
CA THR A 9 -2.82 -7.81 -27.51
C THR A 9 -1.64 -7.08 -26.91
N LEU A 10 -0.85 -7.81 -26.13
CA LEU A 10 0.35 -7.31 -25.47
C LEU A 10 1.58 -7.54 -26.35
N ASN A 11 2.55 -6.62 -26.27
CA ASN A 11 3.75 -6.69 -27.09
C ASN A 11 4.70 -7.79 -26.59
N THR A 12 5.35 -8.52 -27.49
CA THR A 12 6.36 -9.51 -27.09
C THR A 12 7.63 -8.82 -26.58
N PRO A 13 8.48 -9.51 -25.78
CA PRO A 13 9.78 -8.99 -25.39
C PRO A 13 10.71 -8.69 -26.58
N THR A 14 10.41 -9.24 -27.76
CA THR A 14 11.20 -9.10 -28.99
C THR A 14 10.72 -7.96 -29.89
N GLN A 15 9.64 -7.26 -29.56
CA GLN A 15 9.15 -6.14 -30.37
C GLN A 15 10.08 -4.93 -30.31
N SER A 16 10.24 -4.25 -31.45
CA SER A 16 11.12 -3.09 -31.57
C SER A 16 10.58 -1.81 -30.93
N THR A 17 9.27 -1.75 -30.69
CA THR A 17 8.58 -0.59 -30.10
C THR A 17 7.74 -1.05 -28.92
N ASN A 18 8.02 -0.50 -27.73
CA ASN A 18 7.35 -0.82 -26.46
C ASN A 18 7.30 -2.34 -26.15
N PRO A 19 8.44 -3.06 -26.15
CA PRO A 19 8.46 -4.46 -25.72
C PRO A 19 8.05 -4.56 -24.25
N LEU A 20 7.33 -5.62 -23.90
CA LEU A 20 7.08 -5.98 -22.50
C LEU A 20 8.15 -6.95 -22.04
N ASN A 21 8.82 -6.60 -20.96
CA ASN A 21 9.89 -7.38 -20.35
C ASN A 21 9.45 -7.84 -18.97
N GLY A 22 10.05 -8.95 -18.50
CA GLY A 22 9.84 -9.39 -17.12
C GLY A 22 10.19 -8.27 -16.12
N GLY A 23 9.27 -8.00 -15.19
CA GLY A 23 9.36 -6.93 -14.20
C GLY A 23 8.68 -5.62 -14.58
N ASP A 24 8.22 -5.46 -15.83
CA ASP A 24 7.40 -4.30 -16.20
C ASP A 24 6.07 -4.34 -15.43
N ILE A 25 5.50 -3.17 -15.09
CA ILE A 25 4.20 -3.07 -14.42
C ILE A 25 3.18 -2.54 -15.42
N LEU A 26 2.11 -3.30 -15.61
CA LEU A 26 0.94 -2.91 -16.40
C LEU A 26 -0.13 -2.37 -15.46
N THR A 27 -0.36 -1.06 -15.51
CA THR A 27 -1.40 -0.40 -14.71
C THR A 27 -2.72 -0.33 -15.50
N PHE A 28 -3.75 -0.95 -14.95
CA PHE A 28 -5.13 -0.88 -15.43
C PHE A 28 -5.97 -0.03 -14.47
N THR A 29 -6.81 0.84 -14.99
CA THR A 29 -7.73 1.64 -14.18
C THR A 29 -9.16 1.44 -14.65
N GLY A 30 -9.99 0.85 -13.78
CA GLY A 30 -11.43 0.80 -13.94
C GLY A 30 -12.05 2.05 -13.31
N THR A 31 -13.01 2.68 -13.98
CA THR A 31 -13.76 3.80 -13.41
C THR A 31 -15.23 3.69 -13.75
N VAL A 32 -16.08 3.67 -12.72
CA VAL A 32 -17.53 3.76 -12.85
C VAL A 32 -17.93 5.23 -12.71
N THR A 33 -18.62 5.78 -13.71
CA THR A 33 -19.12 7.16 -13.65
C THR A 33 -20.64 7.16 -13.47
N GLY A 34 -21.10 7.46 -12.25
CA GLY A 34 -22.52 7.54 -11.92
C GLY A 34 -23.13 8.92 -12.15
N THR A 35 -24.46 8.99 -12.26
CA THR A 35 -25.21 10.25 -12.45
C THR A 35 -25.65 10.93 -11.14
N GLY A 36 -25.00 10.64 -10.00
CA GLY A 36 -25.13 11.43 -8.77
C GLY A 36 -26.01 10.89 -7.64
N THR A 37 -26.24 9.58 -7.56
CA THR A 37 -26.94 8.93 -6.42
C THR A 37 -26.16 7.77 -5.82
N ASP A 38 -24.84 7.78 -5.96
CA ASP A 38 -23.98 6.72 -5.45
C ASP A 38 -23.75 6.87 -3.94
N ALA A 39 -23.90 5.77 -3.22
CA ALA A 39 -23.74 5.68 -1.78
C ALA A 39 -22.26 5.60 -1.34
N MET A 40 -21.36 5.15 -2.22
CA MET A 40 -19.93 5.03 -1.92
C MET A 40 -19.04 5.59 -3.05
N PRO A 41 -19.05 6.91 -3.31
CA PRO A 41 -18.29 7.47 -4.44
C PRO A 41 -16.78 7.16 -4.47
N ALA A 42 -16.20 6.81 -3.31
CA ALA A 42 -14.80 6.45 -3.16
C ALA A 42 -14.43 5.08 -3.74
N ASP A 43 -15.39 4.17 -3.96
CA ASP A 43 -15.13 2.83 -4.53
C ASP A 43 -15.36 2.73 -6.05
N ASN A 44 -15.62 3.86 -6.70
CA ASN A 44 -15.85 3.92 -8.15
C ASN A 44 -14.59 3.74 -9.00
N VAL A 45 -13.40 3.79 -8.38
CA VAL A 45 -12.12 3.68 -9.08
C VAL A 45 -11.36 2.50 -8.49
N MET A 46 -10.91 1.60 -9.36
CA MET A 46 -9.98 0.54 -9.00
C MET A 46 -8.76 0.65 -9.89
N VAL A 47 -7.58 0.59 -9.29
CA VAL A 47 -6.30 0.45 -9.98
C VAL A 47 -5.81 -0.97 -9.77
N PHE A 48 -5.42 -1.63 -10.85
CA PHE A 48 -4.82 -2.96 -10.82
C PHE A 48 -3.45 -2.88 -11.49
N ASP A 49 -2.40 -3.10 -10.70
CA ASP A 49 -1.02 -3.15 -11.17
C ASP A 49 -0.60 -4.61 -11.36
N GLN A 50 -0.37 -5.00 -12.60
CA GLN A 50 0.05 -6.35 -12.95
C GLN A 50 1.53 -6.37 -13.33
N THR A 51 2.34 -7.08 -12.55
CA THR A 51 3.74 -7.32 -12.90
C THR A 51 3.82 -8.34 -14.03
N VAL A 52 4.54 -7.98 -15.09
CA VAL A 52 4.89 -8.89 -16.18
C VAL A 52 5.87 -9.92 -15.62
N VAL A 53 5.41 -11.15 -15.44
CA VAL A 53 6.23 -12.26 -14.97
C VAL A 53 6.56 -13.20 -16.13
N ASN A 54 7.71 -13.87 -16.03
CA ASN A 54 8.02 -15.04 -16.86
C ASN A 54 7.41 -16.29 -16.18
N SER A 55 7.34 -17.41 -16.91
CA SER A 55 6.77 -18.71 -16.45
C SER A 55 6.83 -18.88 -14.92
N TYR A 56 5.71 -18.55 -14.27
CA TYR A 56 5.48 -18.71 -12.84
C TYR A 56 4.62 -19.96 -12.62
N ASP A 57 4.34 -20.32 -11.36
CA ASP A 57 3.31 -21.33 -11.10
C ASP A 57 1.94 -20.73 -11.48
N PRO A 58 1.22 -21.30 -12.45
CA PRO A 58 -0.08 -20.78 -12.89
C PRO A 58 -1.19 -20.97 -11.84
N ASN A 59 -0.94 -21.79 -10.81
CA ASN A 59 -1.81 -21.97 -9.67
C ASN A 59 -1.38 -21.02 -8.54
N ASP A 60 -1.88 -19.80 -8.57
CA ASP A 60 -1.44 -18.74 -7.67
C ASP A 60 -2.59 -17.96 -7.04
N LYS A 61 -2.24 -17.15 -6.05
CA LYS A 61 -3.11 -16.21 -5.38
C LYS A 61 -2.48 -14.84 -5.40
N THR A 62 -3.28 -13.82 -5.69
CA THR A 62 -2.83 -12.43 -5.79
C THR A 62 -3.80 -11.50 -5.08
N CYS A 63 -3.26 -10.55 -4.30
CA CYS A 63 -4.01 -9.42 -3.77
C CYS A 63 -4.00 -8.30 -4.81
N LEU A 64 -5.17 -7.84 -5.25
CA LEU A 64 -5.26 -6.89 -6.34
C LEU A 64 -4.92 -5.45 -5.93
N GLU A 65 -4.91 -5.16 -4.63
CA GLU A 65 -4.34 -3.92 -4.07
C GLU A 65 -2.81 -3.87 -4.16
N GLY A 66 -2.15 -4.99 -4.49
CA GLY A 66 -0.70 -5.10 -4.59
C GLY A 66 -0.03 -5.46 -3.26
N GLU A 67 1.29 -5.27 -3.20
CA GLU A 67 2.12 -5.69 -2.06
C GLU A 67 1.94 -4.81 -0.80
N THR A 68 1.32 -3.63 -0.94
CA THR A 68 1.08 -2.72 0.20
C THR A 68 -0.24 -1.99 0.11
N ILE A 69 -0.83 -1.66 1.26
CA ILE A 69 -1.99 -0.76 1.38
C ILE A 69 -1.68 0.46 2.25
N ASP A 70 -2.40 1.56 2.06
CA ASP A 70 -2.29 2.72 2.94
C ASP A 70 -2.94 2.41 4.31
N PRO A 71 -2.40 2.93 5.43
CA PRO A 71 -3.07 2.84 6.74
C PRO A 71 -4.53 3.30 6.74
N ALA A 72 -4.91 4.23 5.86
CA ALA A 72 -6.30 4.68 5.72
C ALA A 72 -7.25 3.59 5.16
N ASP A 73 -6.71 2.60 4.45
CA ASP A 73 -7.46 1.51 3.81
C ASP A 73 -7.60 0.27 4.71
N VAL A 74 -6.98 0.28 5.90
CA VAL A 74 -7.18 -0.76 6.90
C VAL A 74 -8.65 -0.81 7.34
N GLY A 75 -9.21 -2.01 7.42
CA GLY A 75 -10.64 -2.21 7.70
C GLY A 75 -11.53 -2.09 6.45
N GLN A 76 -10.97 -1.75 5.29
CA GLN A 76 -11.67 -1.77 4.01
C GLN A 76 -11.50 -3.11 3.31
N TYR A 77 -12.21 -3.26 2.17
CA TYR A 77 -12.11 -4.45 1.34
C TYR A 77 -10.75 -4.52 0.66
N VAL A 78 -10.19 -5.72 0.66
CA VAL A 78 -9.16 -6.14 -0.29
C VAL A 78 -9.72 -7.20 -1.22
N HIS A 79 -9.18 -7.30 -2.43
CA HIS A 79 -9.64 -8.18 -3.48
C HIS A 79 -8.60 -9.25 -3.76
N TYR A 80 -9.04 -10.50 -3.82
CA TYR A 80 -8.18 -11.64 -4.12
C TYR A 80 -8.65 -12.34 -5.38
N MET A 81 -7.69 -12.62 -6.25
CA MET A 81 -7.85 -13.55 -7.37
C MET A 81 -7.05 -14.81 -7.05
N ILE A 82 -7.66 -15.97 -7.24
CA ILE A 82 -6.98 -17.27 -7.19
C ILE A 82 -7.11 -17.87 -8.59
N ARG A 83 -5.99 -18.19 -9.23
CA ARG A 83 -5.95 -18.86 -10.52
C ARG A 83 -5.62 -20.32 -10.34
N PHE A 84 -6.11 -21.14 -11.25
CA PHE A 84 -5.82 -22.56 -11.30
C PHE A 84 -5.64 -23.01 -12.73
N GLU A 85 -4.74 -23.95 -12.95
CA GLU A 85 -4.46 -24.57 -14.25
C GLU A 85 -4.38 -26.08 -14.09
N ASN A 86 -5.17 -26.80 -14.89
CA ASN A 86 -5.08 -28.26 -14.98
C ASN A 86 -3.87 -28.66 -15.83
N THR A 87 -2.75 -28.94 -15.15
CA THR A 87 -1.51 -29.46 -15.76
C THR A 87 -1.48 -30.99 -15.85
N GLY A 88 -2.63 -31.65 -15.59
CA GLY A 88 -2.80 -33.09 -15.69
C GLY A 88 -2.79 -33.62 -17.13
N THR A 89 -3.18 -34.89 -17.30
CA THR A 89 -3.25 -35.56 -18.61
C THR A 89 -4.68 -35.92 -19.02
N ALA A 90 -5.67 -35.46 -18.24
CA ALA A 90 -7.09 -35.67 -18.45
C ALA A 90 -7.88 -34.48 -17.88
N SER A 91 -9.13 -34.34 -18.31
CA SER A 91 -10.01 -33.28 -17.80
C SER A 91 -10.30 -33.48 -16.32
N ALA A 92 -10.27 -32.40 -15.55
CA ALA A 92 -10.69 -32.40 -14.15
C ALA A 92 -12.21 -32.26 -14.08
N VAL A 93 -12.90 -33.20 -13.43
CA VAL A 93 -14.37 -33.20 -13.38
C VAL A 93 -14.86 -32.16 -12.40
N ASN A 94 -14.18 -32.04 -11.24
CA ASN A 94 -14.50 -31.10 -10.20
C ASN A 94 -13.25 -30.36 -9.72
N ILE A 95 -13.42 -29.10 -9.33
CA ILE A 95 -12.37 -28.31 -8.70
C ILE A 95 -12.91 -27.71 -7.41
N VAL A 96 -12.12 -27.78 -6.34
CA VAL A 96 -12.39 -27.05 -5.09
C VAL A 96 -11.21 -26.13 -4.81
N VAL A 97 -11.45 -24.83 -4.82
CA VAL A 97 -10.51 -23.84 -4.30
C VAL A 97 -10.85 -23.60 -2.84
N LYS A 98 -10.01 -24.10 -1.94
CA LYS A 98 -10.15 -23.96 -0.49
C LYS A 98 -9.23 -22.85 0.00
N ASP A 99 -9.78 -21.97 0.83
CA ASP A 99 -9.08 -20.85 1.45
C ASP A 99 -9.40 -20.81 2.94
N GLU A 100 -8.39 -20.97 3.79
CA GLU A 100 -8.55 -20.92 5.25
C GLU A 100 -8.18 -19.54 5.76
N ILE A 101 -9.20 -18.74 6.06
CA ILE A 101 -9.04 -17.32 6.39
C ILE A 101 -8.50 -17.16 7.82
N ASP A 102 -7.44 -16.36 7.98
CA ASP A 102 -6.95 -15.95 9.29
C ASP A 102 -7.89 -14.92 9.93
N LEU A 103 -8.69 -15.37 10.89
CA LEU A 103 -9.65 -14.54 11.62
C LEU A 103 -9.00 -13.49 12.53
N THR A 104 -7.68 -13.50 12.69
CA THR A 104 -6.93 -12.44 13.38
C THR A 104 -6.56 -11.29 12.45
N GLN A 105 -6.71 -11.48 11.14
CA GLN A 105 -6.37 -10.50 10.11
C GLN A 105 -7.58 -10.06 9.29
N PHE A 106 -8.61 -10.90 9.14
CA PHE A 106 -9.78 -10.64 8.31
C PHE A 106 -11.13 -10.84 9.02
N ASP A 107 -12.14 -10.09 8.57
CA ASP A 107 -13.54 -10.31 8.96
C ASP A 107 -14.23 -11.20 7.92
N ILE A 108 -14.29 -12.51 8.21
CA ILE A 108 -14.93 -13.51 7.34
C ILE A 108 -16.39 -13.22 7.00
N SER A 109 -17.13 -12.51 7.88
CA SER A 109 -18.55 -12.20 7.63
C SER A 109 -18.75 -11.23 6.47
N THR A 110 -17.67 -10.59 6.03
CA THR A 110 -17.65 -9.62 4.94
C THR A 110 -17.24 -10.25 3.61
N LEU A 111 -16.90 -11.54 3.57
CA LEU A 111 -16.47 -12.19 2.33
C LEU A 111 -17.60 -12.18 1.30
N ILE A 112 -17.30 -11.64 0.12
CA ILE A 112 -18.22 -11.56 -1.01
C ILE A 112 -17.51 -12.16 -2.24
N PRO A 113 -18.01 -13.29 -2.78
CA PRO A 113 -17.59 -13.77 -4.09
C PRO A 113 -18.00 -12.76 -5.16
N LEU A 114 -17.09 -12.45 -6.07
CA LEU A 114 -17.28 -11.45 -7.12
C LEU A 114 -17.46 -12.06 -8.49
N GLY A 115 -16.83 -13.20 -8.76
CA GLY A 115 -16.93 -13.88 -10.05
C GLY A 115 -15.92 -15.01 -10.17
N GLY A 116 -15.86 -15.63 -11.35
CA GLY A 116 -14.91 -16.68 -11.69
C GLY A 116 -15.05 -17.08 -13.15
N SER A 117 -14.08 -17.79 -13.70
CA SER A 117 -14.10 -18.19 -15.12
C SER A 117 -15.15 -19.25 -15.45
N HIS A 118 -15.66 -19.95 -14.45
CA HIS A 118 -16.65 -21.02 -14.57
C HIS A 118 -17.66 -20.92 -13.44
N ASP A 119 -18.84 -21.52 -13.63
CA ASP A 119 -19.85 -21.60 -12.58
C ASP A 119 -19.29 -22.28 -11.32
N TYR A 120 -19.61 -21.72 -10.16
CA TYR A 120 -19.31 -22.29 -8.86
C TYR A 120 -20.37 -21.89 -7.83
N TYR A 121 -20.34 -22.57 -6.69
CA TYR A 121 -20.97 -22.06 -5.49
C TYR A 121 -19.96 -21.95 -4.35
N THR A 122 -20.20 -21.00 -3.45
CA THR A 122 -19.34 -20.78 -2.29
C THR A 122 -19.94 -21.45 -1.06
N ARG A 123 -19.09 -22.12 -0.27
CA ARG A 123 -19.44 -22.71 1.01
C ARG A 123 -18.45 -22.27 2.07
N ILE A 124 -18.94 -21.79 3.21
CA ILE A 124 -18.11 -21.50 4.39
C ILE A 124 -18.39 -22.57 5.44
N ARG A 125 -17.34 -23.24 5.91
CA ARG A 125 -17.39 -24.29 6.94
C ARG A 125 -16.43 -23.96 8.06
N GLU A 126 -16.68 -24.56 9.22
CA GLU A 126 -15.78 -24.53 10.37
C GLU A 126 -15.45 -23.11 10.90
N GLY A 127 -16.20 -22.10 10.45
CA GLY A 127 -16.09 -20.70 10.86
C GLY A 127 -15.18 -19.85 9.96
N ASN A 128 -14.16 -20.44 9.33
CA ASN A 128 -13.16 -19.69 8.55
C ASN A 128 -12.67 -20.41 7.28
N VAL A 129 -13.16 -21.61 6.97
CA VAL A 129 -12.78 -22.33 5.76
C VAL A 129 -13.77 -22.00 4.65
N VAL A 130 -13.29 -21.29 3.64
CA VAL A 130 -14.04 -20.91 2.44
C VAL A 130 -13.71 -21.90 1.34
N GLU A 131 -14.74 -22.37 0.64
CA GLU A 131 -14.59 -23.26 -0.52
C GLU A 131 -15.37 -22.66 -1.69
N PHE A 132 -14.69 -22.47 -2.81
CA PHE A 132 -15.30 -22.21 -4.11
C PHE A 132 -15.32 -23.53 -4.88
N ILE A 133 -16.51 -24.05 -5.12
CA ILE A 133 -16.71 -25.42 -5.59
C ILE A 133 -17.26 -25.37 -7.01
N HIS A 134 -16.46 -25.84 -7.95
CA HIS A 134 -16.80 -26.03 -9.35
C HIS A 134 -17.15 -27.50 -9.57
N GLU A 135 -18.44 -27.81 -9.59
CA GLU A 135 -18.93 -29.16 -9.91
C GLU A 135 -19.13 -29.32 -11.41
N ASP A 136 -18.80 -30.51 -11.94
CA ASP A 136 -18.96 -30.85 -13.37
C ASP A 136 -18.34 -29.83 -14.34
N ILE A 137 -17.28 -29.14 -13.93
CA ILE A 137 -16.57 -28.14 -14.73
C ILE A 137 -15.93 -28.75 -15.98
N ASN A 138 -15.50 -30.01 -15.90
CA ASN A 138 -14.82 -30.74 -16.98
C ASN A 138 -13.66 -29.91 -17.59
N LEU A 139 -12.86 -29.29 -16.73
CA LEU A 139 -11.77 -28.40 -17.13
C LEU A 139 -10.74 -29.21 -17.94
N ASP A 140 -10.45 -28.75 -19.16
CA ASP A 140 -9.57 -29.46 -20.09
C ASP A 140 -8.11 -29.51 -19.58
N PHE A 141 -7.25 -30.26 -20.25
CA PHE A 141 -5.80 -30.32 -20.00
C PHE A 141 -4.99 -29.77 -21.18
N ASN A 142 -5.67 -29.24 -22.21
CA ASN A 142 -5.03 -28.53 -23.30
C ASN A 142 -4.73 -27.08 -22.88
N ASP A 143 -3.51 -26.63 -23.15
CA ASP A 143 -2.93 -25.31 -22.80
C ASP A 143 -3.79 -24.09 -23.15
N ALA A 144 -4.73 -24.21 -24.10
CA ALA A 144 -5.59 -23.10 -24.49
C ALA A 144 -6.85 -22.95 -23.60
N THR A 145 -7.20 -23.96 -22.82
CA THR A 145 -8.52 -24.09 -22.15
C THR A 145 -8.44 -24.80 -20.80
N ASN A 146 -7.25 -24.96 -20.23
CA ASN A 146 -7.03 -25.64 -18.95
C ASN A 146 -6.96 -24.68 -17.76
N ASP A 147 -7.21 -23.40 -17.99
CA ASP A 147 -7.13 -22.34 -16.98
C ASP A 147 -8.48 -22.00 -16.36
N GLY A 148 -8.44 -21.53 -15.12
CA GLY A 148 -9.55 -20.82 -14.52
C GLY A 148 -9.17 -19.93 -13.35
N TYR A 149 -10.16 -19.22 -12.81
CA TYR A 149 -9.97 -18.33 -11.67
C TYR A 149 -11.24 -18.17 -10.85
N VAL A 150 -11.06 -17.78 -9.58
CA VAL A 150 -12.11 -17.23 -8.71
C VAL A 150 -11.67 -15.87 -8.20
N LEU A 151 -12.64 -14.95 -8.08
CA LEU A 151 -12.44 -13.60 -7.58
C LEU A 151 -13.36 -13.36 -6.39
N PHE A 152 -12.82 -12.83 -5.30
CA PHE A 152 -13.61 -12.45 -4.12
C PHE A 152 -13.01 -11.22 -3.45
N LYS A 153 -13.78 -10.61 -2.54
CA LYS A 153 -13.28 -9.57 -1.64
C LYS A 153 -13.63 -9.86 -0.20
N ILE A 154 -12.79 -9.39 0.71
CA ILE A 154 -12.94 -9.53 2.16
C ILE A 154 -12.35 -8.32 2.86
N LYS A 155 -12.91 -7.89 3.99
CA LYS A 155 -12.33 -6.80 4.78
C LYS A 155 -11.20 -7.30 5.67
N THR A 156 -10.12 -6.54 5.73
CA THR A 156 -9.14 -6.67 6.81
C THR A 156 -9.77 -6.25 8.14
N LEU A 157 -9.19 -6.69 9.26
CA LEU A 157 -9.60 -6.18 10.57
C LEU A 157 -9.02 -4.79 10.82
N SER A 158 -9.84 -3.92 11.42
CA SER A 158 -9.43 -2.56 11.78
C SER A 158 -8.37 -2.50 12.90
N SER A 159 -7.95 -3.65 13.43
CA SER A 159 -6.89 -3.78 14.43
C SER A 159 -5.49 -3.78 13.83
N LEU A 160 -5.35 -3.99 12.51
CA LEU A 160 -4.06 -3.88 11.85
C LEU A 160 -3.54 -2.44 11.91
N THR A 161 -2.23 -2.29 11.99
CA THR A 161 -1.55 -1.00 12.11
C THR A 161 -0.38 -0.92 11.13
N ALA A 162 0.16 0.29 10.95
CA ALA A 162 1.32 0.53 10.12
C ALA A 162 2.49 -0.42 10.45
N GLY A 163 2.99 -1.13 9.45
CA GLY A 163 4.06 -2.13 9.58
C GLY A 163 3.57 -3.55 9.83
N ASP A 164 2.28 -3.76 10.15
CA ASP A 164 1.69 -5.10 10.19
C ASP A 164 1.55 -5.66 8.77
N THR A 165 1.43 -6.99 8.68
CA THR A 165 1.12 -7.71 7.45
C THR A 165 -0.18 -8.49 7.59
N PHE A 166 -0.79 -8.79 6.45
CA PHE A 166 -1.81 -9.82 6.35
C PHE A 166 -1.47 -10.77 5.21
N ASP A 167 -1.64 -12.06 5.49
CA ASP A 167 -1.16 -13.15 4.65
C ASP A 167 -2.34 -14.04 4.23
N ASN A 168 -2.29 -14.56 3.02
CA ASN A 168 -3.31 -15.49 2.56
C ASN A 168 -2.76 -16.54 1.57
N THR A 169 -3.15 -17.80 1.76
CA THR A 169 -2.78 -18.95 0.93
C THR A 169 -4.00 -19.81 0.66
N ALA A 170 -4.10 -20.36 -0.56
CA ALA A 170 -5.17 -21.27 -0.93
C ALA A 170 -4.63 -22.67 -1.30
N GLU A 171 -5.54 -23.64 -1.25
CA GLU A 171 -5.33 -25.01 -1.67
C GLU A 171 -6.31 -25.33 -2.81
N ILE A 172 -5.80 -25.80 -3.95
CA ILE A 172 -6.60 -26.12 -5.12
C ILE A 172 -6.64 -27.64 -5.29
N PHE A 173 -7.83 -28.22 -5.19
CA PHE A 173 -8.07 -29.64 -5.35
C PHE A 173 -8.68 -29.92 -6.72
N PHE A 174 -8.02 -30.77 -7.50
CA PHE A 174 -8.55 -31.32 -8.74
C PHE A 174 -9.05 -32.75 -8.47
N ASP A 175 -10.36 -32.96 -8.58
CA ASP A 175 -11.03 -34.22 -8.25
C ASP A 175 -10.61 -34.77 -6.87
N PHE A 176 -9.93 -35.92 -6.84
CA PHE A 176 -9.49 -36.60 -5.62
C PHE A 176 -7.98 -36.49 -5.38
N ASN A 177 -7.30 -35.62 -6.12
CA ASN A 177 -5.86 -35.44 -6.00
C ASN A 177 -5.49 -34.64 -4.74
N PHE A 178 -4.23 -34.75 -4.32
CA PHE A 178 -3.66 -33.85 -3.31
C PHE A 178 -3.71 -32.40 -3.81
N PRO A 179 -3.87 -31.43 -2.90
CA PRO A 179 -4.01 -30.05 -3.32
C PRO A 179 -2.70 -29.50 -3.88
N ILE A 180 -2.84 -28.61 -4.86
CA ILE A 180 -1.79 -27.67 -5.22
C ILE A 180 -1.92 -26.48 -4.26
N ILE A 181 -0.87 -26.19 -3.52
CA ILE A 181 -0.83 -25.06 -2.59
C ILE A 181 -0.31 -23.85 -3.37
N THR A 182 -1.04 -22.73 -3.32
CA THR A 182 -0.62 -21.49 -3.98
C THR A 182 0.61 -20.89 -3.28
N ASN A 183 1.16 -19.82 -3.83
CA ASN A 183 2.00 -18.90 -3.06
C ASN A 183 1.24 -18.37 -1.82
N THR A 184 2.01 -17.94 -0.82
CA THR A 184 1.51 -17.06 0.25
C THR A 184 1.56 -15.64 -0.24
N GLU A 185 0.39 -15.03 -0.38
CA GLU A 185 0.25 -13.62 -0.70
C GLU A 185 0.33 -12.82 0.58
N THR A 186 1.38 -12.00 0.70
CA THR A 186 1.66 -11.15 1.87
C THR A 186 1.54 -9.69 1.48
N VAL A 187 0.69 -8.96 2.19
CA VAL A 187 0.49 -7.53 1.98
C VAL A 187 0.88 -6.78 3.23
N THR A 188 1.64 -5.69 3.08
CA THR A 188 2.12 -4.86 4.19
C THR A 188 1.30 -3.59 4.32
N VAL A 189 0.85 -3.25 5.53
CA VAL A 189 0.30 -1.93 5.81
C VAL A 189 1.44 -0.92 5.82
N MET A 190 1.43 0.03 4.88
CA MET A 190 2.52 0.98 4.73
C MET A 190 2.78 1.71 6.04
N SER A 191 4.05 1.80 6.43
CA SER A 191 4.44 2.75 7.46
C SER A 191 4.56 4.12 6.84
N THR A 192 3.74 5.08 7.29
CA THR A 192 4.01 6.48 6.98
C THR A 192 5.39 6.81 7.52
N ALA A 193 6.31 7.25 6.67
CA ALA A 193 7.57 7.82 7.11
C ALA A 193 7.27 9.16 7.81
N SER A 194 6.80 9.10 9.05
CA SER A 194 6.76 10.28 9.90
C SER A 194 8.20 10.57 10.28
N VAL A 195 8.75 11.69 9.80
CA VAL A 195 9.80 12.35 10.57
C VAL A 195 9.13 12.67 11.90
N LYS A 196 9.45 11.90 12.94
CA LYS A 196 9.01 12.23 14.28
C LYS A 196 9.74 13.52 14.60
N GLU A 197 9.11 14.66 14.32
CA GLU A 197 9.62 15.96 14.75
C GLU A 197 9.50 16.00 16.27
N SER A 198 10.43 15.35 16.95
CA SER A 198 10.59 15.48 18.39
C SER A 198 10.76 16.97 18.66
N THR A 199 9.88 17.56 19.46
CA THR A 199 10.01 18.97 19.81
C THR A 199 10.92 19.10 21.03
N ASP A 200 12.06 19.78 20.90
CA ASP A 200 12.91 20.08 22.05
C ASP A 200 12.40 21.35 22.76
N SER A 201 11.60 21.14 23.82
CA SER A 201 11.04 22.22 24.63
C SER A 201 12.08 22.97 25.47
N SER A 202 13.32 22.48 25.57
CA SER A 202 14.38 23.15 26.33
C SER A 202 15.02 24.32 25.57
N ILE A 203 14.83 24.39 24.24
CA ILE A 203 15.33 25.48 23.40
C ILE A 203 14.63 26.80 23.74
N LYS A 204 15.43 27.81 24.08
CA LYS A 204 15.02 29.19 24.34
C LYS A 204 15.69 30.12 23.33
N VAL A 205 14.91 31.05 22.78
CA VAL A 205 15.37 32.06 21.81
C VAL A 205 15.14 33.45 22.40
N TYR A 206 16.19 34.25 22.52
CA TYR A 206 16.08 35.61 23.08
C TYR A 206 17.20 36.56 22.64
N PRO A 207 16.96 37.87 22.57
CA PRO A 207 15.67 38.53 22.79
C PRO A 207 14.72 38.34 21.60
N ASN A 208 13.42 38.45 21.85
CA ASN A 208 12.39 38.52 20.82
C ASN A 208 11.33 39.54 21.29
N PRO A 209 11.20 40.73 20.68
CA PRO A 209 11.86 41.18 19.43
C PRO A 209 13.39 41.32 19.52
N ALA A 210 14.08 41.12 18.39
CA ALA A 210 15.52 41.18 18.23
C ALA A 210 15.94 42.32 17.29
N LYS A 211 17.18 42.82 17.43
CA LYS A 211 17.76 43.84 16.53
C LYS A 211 18.87 43.25 15.68
N SER A 212 20.04 43.04 16.29
CA SER A 212 21.24 42.60 15.56
C SER A 212 21.57 41.11 15.73
N PHE A 213 21.05 40.46 16.77
CA PHE A 213 21.34 39.05 17.06
C PHE A 213 20.26 38.42 17.95
N ILE A 214 20.21 37.08 17.94
CA ILE A 214 19.52 36.25 18.93
C ILE A 214 20.52 35.32 19.62
N ASN A 215 20.23 34.95 20.85
CA ASN A 215 20.88 33.87 21.56
C ASN A 215 19.94 32.66 21.59
N LEU A 216 20.53 31.50 21.39
CA LEU A 216 19.93 30.18 21.53
C LEU A 216 20.51 29.54 22.78
N SER A 217 19.66 28.96 23.62
CA SER A 217 20.05 28.24 24.83
C SER A 217 19.18 26.98 24.95
N THR A 218 19.79 25.82 25.22
CA THR A 218 19.09 24.53 25.33
C THR A 218 19.77 23.63 26.36
N SER A 219 19.08 22.58 26.81
CA SER A 219 19.68 21.54 27.66
C SER A 219 20.44 20.47 26.87
N ASN A 220 20.26 20.45 25.54
CA ASN A 220 20.87 19.45 24.67
C ASN A 220 21.79 20.10 23.62
N SER A 221 22.50 19.32 22.81
CA SER A 221 23.47 19.87 21.87
C SER A 221 22.77 20.53 20.68
N LEU A 222 23.10 21.79 20.37
CA LEU A 222 22.61 22.47 19.16
C LEU A 222 23.34 21.96 17.92
N GLU A 223 22.58 21.63 16.89
CA GLU A 223 23.11 21.14 15.60
C GLU A 223 23.03 22.22 14.53
N SER A 224 21.88 22.90 14.40
CA SER A 224 21.72 23.94 13.40
C SER A 224 20.62 24.93 13.72
N VAL A 225 20.66 26.07 13.04
CA VAL A 225 19.59 27.06 13.01
C VAL A 225 19.32 27.48 11.58
N THR A 226 18.05 27.55 11.22
CA THR A 226 17.57 27.99 9.90
C THR A 226 16.58 29.13 10.09
N ILE A 227 16.75 30.24 9.37
CA ILE A 227 15.85 31.39 9.40
C ILE A 227 15.15 31.49 8.06
N MET A 228 13.82 31.58 8.09
CA MET A 228 12.95 31.65 6.91
C MET A 228 12.06 32.91 6.96
N ASP A 229 11.75 33.47 5.79
CA ASP A 229 10.71 34.49 5.67
C ASP A 229 9.29 33.89 5.66
N ILE A 230 8.28 34.76 5.68
CA ILE A 230 6.86 34.37 5.67
C ILE A 230 6.42 33.58 4.43
N ASN A 231 7.22 33.61 3.35
CA ASN A 231 6.96 32.86 2.13
C ASN A 231 7.71 31.51 2.13
N GLY A 232 8.36 31.14 3.24
CA GLY A 232 9.10 29.88 3.38
C GLY A 232 10.49 29.90 2.72
N ARG A 233 10.98 31.05 2.27
CA ARG A 233 12.33 31.14 1.69
C ARG A 233 13.36 31.17 2.81
N THR A 234 14.30 30.22 2.78
CA THR A 234 15.48 30.21 3.66
C THR A 234 16.38 31.41 3.39
N LEU A 235 16.58 32.23 4.40
CA LEU A 235 17.42 33.43 4.36
C LEU A 235 18.80 33.21 4.97
N SER A 236 18.88 32.34 5.97
CA SER A 236 20.12 31.99 6.64
C SER A 236 20.05 30.57 7.18
N GLN A 237 21.16 29.85 7.10
CA GLN A 237 21.34 28.55 7.71
C GLN A 237 22.73 28.49 8.33
N THR A 238 22.82 28.16 9.61
CA THR A 238 24.08 28.02 10.33
C THR A 238 24.12 26.66 10.99
N ASN A 239 25.16 25.87 10.69
CA ASN A 239 25.44 24.61 11.36
C ASN A 239 26.43 24.85 12.49
N PHE A 240 26.17 24.27 13.65
CA PHE A 240 27.03 24.36 14.82
C PHE A 240 27.91 23.12 14.90
N THR A 241 29.17 23.31 15.23
CA THR A 241 30.14 22.21 15.40
C THR A 241 30.54 22.11 16.87
N GLY A 242 30.42 20.91 17.45
CA GLY A 242 30.71 20.63 18.85
C GLY A 242 29.46 20.66 19.74
N ASN A 243 29.57 20.09 20.94
CA ASN A 243 28.44 19.91 21.87
C ASN A 243 28.09 21.22 22.61
N SER A 244 27.69 22.25 21.86
CA SER A 244 27.37 23.57 22.44
C SER A 244 25.89 23.65 22.80
N THR A 245 25.60 24.07 24.03
CA THR A 245 24.25 24.32 24.54
C THR A 245 23.79 25.77 24.34
N ASP A 246 24.74 26.66 24.03
CA ASP A 246 24.48 28.09 23.86
C ASP A 246 25.16 28.61 22.59
N GLN A 247 24.42 29.38 21.79
CA GLN A 247 24.90 29.93 20.52
C GLN A 247 24.35 31.33 20.28
N ARG A 248 25.12 32.15 19.56
CA ARG A 248 24.71 33.49 19.15
C ARG A 248 24.62 33.57 17.63
N VAL A 249 23.47 33.99 17.12
CA VAL A 249 23.16 34.06 15.69
C VAL A 249 22.98 35.51 15.29
N SER A 250 23.73 35.95 14.27
CA SER A 250 23.62 37.32 13.73
C SER A 250 22.40 37.47 12.84
N LEU A 251 21.74 38.63 12.94
CA LEU A 251 20.58 39.03 12.12
C LEU A 251 20.87 40.26 11.25
N GLU A 252 22.14 40.70 11.17
CA GLU A 252 22.52 41.99 10.57
C GLU A 252 22.11 42.17 9.09
N ASN A 253 21.86 41.07 8.37
CA ASN A 253 21.43 41.09 6.97
C ASN A 253 19.91 40.96 6.80
N LEU A 254 19.14 40.98 7.88
CA LEU A 254 17.68 40.90 7.85
C LEU A 254 17.07 42.29 8.00
N SER A 255 15.96 42.53 7.30
CA SER A 255 15.18 43.76 7.44
C SER A 255 14.18 43.61 8.59
N SER A 256 13.64 44.73 9.07
CA SER A 256 12.61 44.69 10.11
C SER A 256 11.37 43.93 9.60
N GLY A 257 10.90 42.93 10.35
CA GLY A 257 9.86 42.02 9.86
C GLY A 257 9.62 40.79 10.73
N ILE A 258 8.76 39.91 10.25
CA ILE A 258 8.43 38.63 10.88
C ILE A 258 9.17 37.50 10.15
N TYR A 259 9.81 36.63 10.91
CA TYR A 259 10.55 35.47 10.44
C TYR A 259 10.17 34.23 11.25
N PHE A 260 10.48 33.06 10.69
CA PHE A 260 10.43 31.80 11.41
C PHE A 260 11.84 31.26 11.57
N VAL A 261 12.19 30.86 12.79
CA VAL A 261 13.48 30.26 13.11
C VAL A 261 13.24 28.80 13.48
N THR A 262 13.84 27.89 12.72
CA THR A 262 13.89 26.46 13.04
C THR A 262 15.23 26.16 13.67
N ILE A 263 15.22 25.67 14.91
CA ILE A 263 16.40 25.29 15.66
C ILE A 263 16.41 23.77 15.79
N GLN A 264 17.49 23.13 15.40
CA GLN A 264 17.72 21.70 15.57
C GLN A 264 18.69 21.45 16.73
N SER A 265 18.29 20.59 17.66
CA SER A 265 19.16 19.92 18.63
C SER A 265 19.23 18.43 18.35
N ASP A 266 20.12 17.74 19.04
CA ASP A 266 20.23 16.27 19.07
C ASP A 266 18.96 15.57 19.61
N LEU A 267 18.15 16.24 20.45
CA LEU A 267 16.87 15.70 20.93
C LEU A 267 15.72 15.92 19.94
N GLY A 268 15.78 16.98 19.13
CA GLY A 268 14.66 17.37 18.29
C GLY A 268 14.74 18.80 17.77
N GLN A 269 13.65 19.32 17.22
CA GLN A 269 13.60 20.67 16.67
C GLN A 269 12.58 21.57 17.36
N LYS A 270 12.78 22.88 17.27
CA LYS A 270 11.80 23.90 17.68
C LYS A 270 11.67 24.96 16.61
N VAL A 271 10.44 25.28 16.21
CA VAL A 271 10.14 26.41 15.34
C VAL A 271 9.59 27.55 16.19
N GLU A 272 10.19 28.73 16.09
CA GLU A 272 9.78 29.92 16.84
C GLU A 272 9.61 31.13 15.91
N LYS A 273 8.54 31.89 16.13
CA LYS A 273 8.30 33.16 15.44
C LYS A 273 9.27 34.21 15.99
N LEU A 274 10.09 34.80 15.13
CA LEU A 274 11.02 35.87 15.46
C LEU A 274 10.53 37.20 14.88
N ILE A 275 10.58 38.26 15.69
CA ILE A 275 10.31 39.64 15.29
C ILE A 275 11.64 40.39 15.25
N VAL A 276 12.01 40.94 14.10
CA VAL A 276 13.22 41.77 13.92
C VAL A 276 12.82 43.23 13.80
N GLU A 277 13.48 44.10 14.56
CA GLU A 277 13.30 45.57 14.59
C GLU A 277 14.45 46.32 13.91
#